data_AF-A0A355SAA0-F1
#
_entry.id   AF-A0A355SAA0-F1
#
_cell.length_a   1.000
_cell.length_b   1.000
_cell.length_c   1.000
_cell.angle_alpha   90.00
_cell.angle_beta   90.00
_cell.angle_gamma   90.00
#
_symmetry.space_group_name_H-M   'P 1'
#
loop_
_entity.id
_entity.type
_entity.pdbx_description
1 polymer ?
#
loop_
_entity_poly.entity_id
_entity_poly.type
_entity_poly.pdbx_seq_one_letter_code
_entity_poly.pdbx_strand_id
1 'polypeptide(L)'
;MYSPLDDYIPFVKEFVIAYVLWYVYMPAGFIYLAIVSKKDYYKLLIYMFTGMTISQILYIIYPSMQNLRPVITGTDIFSRAVHYIYSIDTPTNVTPSVHVVNSMAVYISLAGSPKISKKRWIKVLLFVFTFLIIASTMFIKQHSIVDVFWGIALSCILYIFIFPLIEFIKRRKH
;
A
#
# COMPACT_ATOMS: atom_id res chain seq x y z
N MET A 1 1.93 -15.91 2.80
CA MET A 1 2.32 -16.76 3.96
C MET A 1 1.17 -16.76 4.97
N TYR A 2 0.99 -17.80 5.78
CA TYR A 2 -0.08 -17.86 6.79
C TYR A 2 0.47 -17.63 8.20
N SER A 3 -0.32 -16.99 9.07
CA SER A 3 -0.11 -16.89 10.52
C SER A 3 -1.39 -17.26 11.26
N PRO A 4 -1.33 -17.88 12.46
CA PRO A 4 -2.51 -18.09 13.30
C PRO A 4 -3.27 -16.80 13.64
N LEU A 5 -2.62 -15.63 13.55
CA LEU A 5 -3.28 -14.34 13.73
C LEU A 5 -4.28 -14.03 12.61
N ASP A 6 -4.11 -14.61 11.42
CA ASP A 6 -5.01 -14.40 10.28
C ASP A 6 -6.41 -14.97 10.52
N ASP A 7 -6.54 -15.97 11.40
CA ASP A 7 -7.82 -16.59 11.74
C ASP A 7 -8.72 -15.67 12.58
N TYR A 8 -8.10 -14.73 13.31
CA TYR A 8 -8.82 -13.71 14.09
C TYR A 8 -9.30 -12.54 13.22
N ILE A 9 -8.82 -12.45 11.98
CA ILE A 9 -9.25 -11.41 11.04
C ILE A 9 -10.48 -11.95 10.28
N PRO A 10 -11.69 -11.42 10.47
CA PRO A 10 -12.86 -11.91 9.74
C PRO A 10 -12.77 -11.56 8.25
N PHE A 11 -13.42 -12.36 7.41
CA PHE A 11 -13.68 -11.95 6.03
C PHE A 11 -14.85 -10.96 6.00
N VAL A 12 -14.63 -9.75 5.45
CA VAL A 12 -15.65 -8.69 5.35
C VAL A 12 -15.65 -8.14 3.92
N LYS A 13 -16.58 -8.61 3.11
CA LYS A 13 -16.66 -8.30 1.67
C LYS A 13 -16.85 -6.81 1.37
N GLU A 14 -17.51 -6.06 2.24
CA GLU A 14 -17.79 -4.63 2.09
C GLU A 14 -16.50 -3.79 2.04
N PHE A 15 -15.41 -4.29 2.63
CA PHE A 15 -14.10 -3.65 2.53
C PHE A 15 -13.50 -3.66 1.13
N VAL A 16 -14.11 -4.36 0.16
CA VAL A 16 -13.75 -4.24 -1.25
C VAL A 16 -13.84 -2.80 -1.76
N ILE A 17 -14.73 -1.96 -1.19
CA ILE A 17 -14.79 -0.52 -1.51
C ILE A 17 -13.47 0.16 -1.15
N ALA A 18 -12.97 -0.07 0.07
CA ALA A 18 -11.71 0.49 0.53
C ALA A 18 -10.50 -0.10 -0.21
N TYR A 19 -10.59 -1.37 -0.64
CA TYR A 19 -9.58 -1.99 -1.49
C TYR A 19 -9.53 -1.30 -2.86
N VAL A 20 -10.67 -1.14 -3.53
CA VAL A 20 -10.76 -0.50 -4.85
C VAL A 20 -10.41 1.00 -4.78
N LEU A 21 -10.64 1.65 -3.64
CA LEU A 21 -10.21 3.04 -3.39
C LEU A 21 -8.70 3.22 -3.63
N TRP A 22 -7.89 2.18 -3.45
CA TRP A 22 -6.45 2.22 -3.76
C TRP A 22 -6.18 2.66 -5.20
N TYR A 23 -6.96 2.19 -6.19
CA TYR A 23 -6.81 2.55 -7.60
C TYR A 23 -7.12 4.03 -7.88
N VAL A 24 -7.84 4.72 -6.99
CA VAL A 24 -8.08 6.16 -7.07
C VAL A 24 -7.08 6.94 -6.23
N TYR A 25 -6.75 6.44 -5.04
CA TYR A 25 -5.84 7.07 -4.09
C TYR A 25 -4.41 7.22 -4.66
N MET A 26 -3.93 6.19 -5.36
CA MET A 26 -2.60 6.20 -6.00
C MET A 26 -2.46 7.32 -7.06
N PRO A 27 -3.27 7.35 -8.15
CA PRO A 27 -3.15 8.39 -9.17
C PRO A 27 -3.46 9.79 -8.62
N ALA A 28 -4.39 9.93 -7.67
CA ALA A 28 -4.64 11.21 -7.02
C ALA A 28 -3.39 11.76 -6.33
N GLY A 29 -2.64 10.91 -5.60
CA GLY A 29 -1.38 11.29 -4.97
C GLY A 29 -0.31 11.71 -5.99
N PHE A 30 -0.16 10.94 -7.08
CA PHE A 30 0.76 11.26 -8.17
C PHE A 30 0.45 12.61 -8.82
N ILE A 31 -0.80 12.79 -9.27
CA ILE A 31 -1.24 14.01 -9.97
C ILE A 31 -1.09 15.23 -9.06
N TYR A 32 -1.53 15.12 -7.81
CA TYR A 32 -1.42 16.21 -6.85
C TYR A 32 0.03 16.65 -6.65
N LEU A 33 0.94 15.72 -6.36
CA LEU A 33 2.35 16.07 -6.12
C LEU A 33 3.05 16.55 -7.39
N ALA A 34 2.72 16.01 -8.56
CA ALA A 34 3.26 16.47 -9.84
C ALA A 34 2.98 17.96 -10.07
N ILE A 35 1.78 18.43 -9.69
CA ILE A 35 1.37 19.83 -9.81
C ILE A 35 1.94 20.69 -8.68
N VAL A 36 1.95 20.17 -7.44
CA VAL A 36 2.22 20.97 -6.24
C VAL A 36 3.69 21.04 -5.86
N SER A 37 4.44 19.95 -6.01
CA SER A 37 5.82 19.85 -5.55
C SER A 37 6.57 18.76 -6.34
N LYS A 38 7.30 19.18 -7.39
CA LYS A 38 8.18 18.27 -8.15
C LYS A 38 9.13 17.49 -7.24
N LYS A 39 9.64 18.13 -6.18
CA LYS A 39 10.53 17.48 -5.20
C LYS A 39 9.85 16.29 -4.53
N ASP A 40 8.65 16.50 -3.98
CA ASP A 40 7.93 15.44 -3.26
C ASP A 40 7.35 14.40 -4.23
N TYR A 41 7.05 14.80 -5.46
CA TYR A 41 6.72 13.88 -6.55
C TYR A 41 7.88 12.91 -6.85
N TYR A 42 9.12 13.39 -6.98
CA TYR A 42 10.28 12.50 -7.15
C TYR A 42 10.52 11.61 -5.94
N LYS A 43 10.31 12.12 -4.71
CA LYS A 43 10.35 11.28 -3.50
C LYS A 43 9.35 10.14 -3.59
N LEU A 44 8.11 10.44 -3.97
CA LEU A 44 7.05 9.45 -4.17
C LEU A 44 7.47 8.38 -5.20
N LEU A 45 7.94 8.81 -6.37
CA LEU A 45 8.35 7.89 -7.44
C LEU A 45 9.51 7.00 -7.00
N ILE A 46 10.59 7.58 -6.47
CA ILE A 46 11.77 6.82 -6.02
C ILE A 46 11.36 5.80 -4.95
N TYR A 47 10.53 6.22 -4.00
CA TYR A 47 10.03 5.33 -2.95
C TYR A 47 9.22 4.18 -3.52
N MET A 48 8.21 4.45 -4.34
CA MET A 48 7.33 3.43 -4.90
C MET A 48 8.08 2.48 -5.82
N PHE A 49 8.87 3.00 -6.77
CA PHE A 49 9.62 2.14 -7.69
C PHE A 49 10.64 1.28 -6.94
N THR A 50 11.40 1.84 -6.01
CA THR A 50 12.36 1.06 -5.21
C THR A 50 11.64 -0.03 -4.41
N GLY A 51 10.54 0.31 -3.74
CA GLY A 51 9.78 -0.65 -2.95
C GLY A 51 9.14 -1.75 -3.79
N MET A 52 8.57 -1.41 -4.94
CA MET A 52 8.03 -2.38 -5.88
C MET A 52 9.14 -3.27 -6.47
N THR A 53 10.26 -2.71 -6.88
CA THR A 53 11.40 -3.48 -7.40
C THR A 53 11.92 -4.46 -6.35
N ILE A 54 12.12 -4.03 -5.10
CA ILE A 54 12.53 -4.94 -4.01
C ILE A 54 11.48 -6.03 -3.81
N SER A 55 10.20 -5.68 -3.79
CA SER A 55 9.11 -6.66 -3.63
C SER A 55 9.14 -7.70 -4.75
N GLN A 56 9.29 -7.28 -6.00
CA GLN A 56 9.38 -8.18 -7.17
C GLN A 56 10.61 -9.09 -7.10
N ILE A 57 11.77 -8.56 -6.70
CA ILE A 57 12.97 -9.39 -6.48
C ILE A 57 12.71 -10.44 -5.40
N LEU A 58 12.07 -10.07 -4.29
CA LEU A 58 11.72 -11.00 -3.23
C LEU A 58 10.70 -12.06 -3.71
N TYR A 59 9.75 -11.69 -4.56
CA TYR A 59 8.81 -12.64 -5.15
C TYR A 59 9.50 -13.67 -6.06
N ILE A 60 10.55 -13.26 -6.78
CA ILE A 60 11.35 -14.16 -7.63
C ILE A 60 12.16 -15.13 -6.78
N ILE A 61 12.77 -14.65 -5.69
CA ILE A 61 13.61 -15.47 -4.79
C ILE A 61 12.75 -16.37 -3.90
N TYR A 62 11.63 -15.83 -3.41
CA TYR A 62 10.70 -16.49 -2.51
C TYR A 62 9.25 -16.28 -3.01
N PRO A 63 8.77 -17.15 -3.93
CA PRO A 63 7.42 -17.07 -4.47
C PRO A 63 6.40 -17.45 -3.40
N SER A 64 6.00 -16.44 -2.63
CA SER A 64 5.02 -16.60 -1.55
C SER A 64 3.63 -16.93 -2.09
N MET A 65 2.86 -17.70 -1.33
CA MET A 65 1.44 -17.94 -1.61
C MET A 65 0.66 -17.89 -0.29
N GLN A 66 -0.64 -17.64 -0.38
CA GLN A 66 -1.57 -17.77 0.74
C GLN A 66 -2.85 -18.50 0.30
N ASN A 67 -3.50 -19.18 1.25
CA ASN A 67 -4.76 -19.89 1.03
C ASN A 67 -5.81 -19.46 2.08
N LEU A 68 -5.99 -18.15 2.22
CA LEU A 68 -6.88 -17.48 3.18
C LEU A 68 -8.27 -17.19 2.60
N ARG A 69 -8.42 -17.28 1.28
CA ARG A 69 -9.65 -16.90 0.58
C ARG A 69 -10.78 -17.87 0.93
N PRO A 70 -11.90 -17.39 1.50
CA PRO A 70 -13.04 -18.25 1.80
C PRO A 70 -13.84 -18.55 0.53
N VAL A 71 -14.69 -19.58 0.60
CA VAL A 71 -15.73 -19.80 -0.41
C VAL A 71 -16.79 -18.71 -0.26
N ILE A 72 -16.91 -17.82 -1.25
CA ILE A 72 -17.89 -16.74 -1.26
C ILE A 72 -19.20 -17.25 -1.88
N THR A 73 -20.23 -17.43 -1.05
CA THR A 73 -21.56 -17.93 -1.46
C THR A 73 -22.56 -16.83 -1.81
N GLY A 74 -22.28 -15.57 -1.45
CA GLY A 74 -23.14 -14.43 -1.73
C GLY A 74 -23.14 -14.01 -3.21
N THR A 75 -24.25 -13.40 -3.64
CA THR A 75 -24.46 -12.92 -5.03
C THR A 75 -24.65 -11.41 -5.14
N ASP A 76 -24.58 -10.70 -4.02
CA ASP A 76 -24.66 -9.24 -3.97
C ASP A 76 -23.46 -8.55 -4.64
N ILE A 77 -23.55 -7.23 -4.78
CA ILE A 77 -22.54 -6.43 -5.47
C ILE A 77 -21.15 -6.55 -4.82
N PHE A 78 -21.05 -6.67 -3.49
CA PHE A 78 -19.77 -6.80 -2.80
C PHE A 78 -19.16 -8.17 -3.02
N SER A 79 -19.96 -9.23 -2.91
CA SER A 79 -19.51 -10.59 -3.22
C SER A 79 -19.02 -10.72 -4.67
N ARG A 80 -19.74 -10.15 -5.64
CA ARG A 80 -19.30 -10.15 -7.05
C ARG A 80 -18.03 -9.35 -7.27
N ALA A 81 -17.89 -8.20 -6.60
CA ALA A 81 -16.67 -7.40 -6.68
C ALA A 81 -15.45 -8.15 -6.12
N VAL A 82 -15.58 -8.82 -4.98
CA VAL A 82 -14.48 -9.62 -4.41
C VAL A 82 -14.12 -10.79 -5.33
N HIS A 83 -15.12 -11.50 -5.86
CA HIS A 83 -14.89 -12.57 -6.86
C HIS A 83 -14.11 -12.05 -8.08
N TYR A 84 -14.48 -10.88 -8.59
CA TYR A 84 -13.77 -10.26 -9.70
C TYR A 84 -12.31 -9.94 -9.33
N ILE A 85 -12.06 -9.30 -8.19
CA ILE A 85 -10.70 -9.04 -7.69
C ILE A 85 -9.90 -10.34 -7.60
N TYR A 86 -10.48 -11.39 -7.01
CA TYR A 86 -9.82 -12.69 -6.88
C TYR A 86 -9.50 -13.37 -8.22
N SER A 87 -10.25 -13.08 -9.28
CA SER A 87 -10.02 -13.64 -10.62
C SER A 87 -8.88 -12.96 -11.37
N ILE A 88 -8.59 -11.69 -11.07
CA ILE A 88 -7.56 -10.90 -11.77
C ILE A 88 -6.28 -10.71 -10.94
N ASP A 89 -6.37 -10.83 -9.62
CA ASP A 89 -5.25 -10.74 -8.70
C ASP A 89 -5.12 -12.08 -7.98
N THR A 90 -4.00 -12.78 -8.17
CA THR A 90 -3.80 -14.13 -7.62
C THR A 90 -3.26 -14.04 -6.19
N PRO A 91 -3.45 -15.07 -5.33
CA PRO A 91 -2.93 -15.07 -3.96
C PRO A 91 -1.43 -15.45 -3.88
N THR A 92 -0.69 -15.18 -4.95
CA THR A 92 0.73 -15.54 -5.14
C THR A 92 1.59 -14.29 -5.23
N ASN A 93 2.86 -14.36 -4.84
CA ASN A 93 3.80 -13.24 -4.87
C ASN A 93 3.28 -12.04 -4.08
N VAL A 94 2.89 -12.31 -2.83
CA VAL A 94 2.15 -11.36 -1.98
C VAL A 94 2.97 -10.79 -0.81
N THR A 95 4.12 -11.39 -0.46
CA THR A 95 4.98 -10.94 0.65
C THR A 95 6.30 -10.32 0.15
N PRO A 96 6.62 -9.05 0.43
CA PRO A 96 5.86 -8.04 1.18
C PRO A 96 4.67 -7.47 0.39
N SER A 97 3.66 -6.92 1.07
CA SER A 97 2.49 -6.34 0.39
C SER A 97 2.82 -5.02 -0.33
N VAL A 98 2.69 -5.00 -1.66
CA VAL A 98 2.83 -3.78 -2.47
C VAL A 98 1.72 -2.76 -2.18
N HIS A 99 0.51 -3.21 -1.84
CA HIS A 99 -0.57 -2.32 -1.42
C HIS A 99 -0.17 -1.49 -0.20
N VAL A 100 0.52 -2.11 0.77
CA VAL A 100 1.06 -1.42 1.94
C VAL A 100 2.16 -0.45 1.55
N VAL A 101 3.18 -0.91 0.81
CA VAL A 101 4.34 -0.10 0.41
C VAL A 101 3.92 1.15 -0.35
N ASN A 102 3.03 0.99 -1.33
CA ASN A 102 2.56 2.09 -2.17
C ASN A 102 1.65 3.05 -1.40
N SER A 103 0.75 2.53 -0.55
CA SER A 103 -0.12 3.39 0.28
C SER A 103 0.65 4.20 1.31
N MET A 104 1.73 3.63 1.86
CA MET A 104 2.67 4.33 2.74
C MET A 104 3.46 5.39 1.97
N ALA A 105 3.96 5.07 0.78
CA ALA A 105 4.68 6.01 -0.07
C ALA A 105 3.87 7.27 -0.37
N VAL A 106 2.61 7.09 -0.78
CA VAL A 106 1.66 8.18 -1.06
C VAL A 106 1.39 9.00 0.21
N TYR A 107 1.05 8.34 1.32
CA TYR A 107 0.79 9.02 2.59
C TYR A 107 1.97 9.87 3.04
N ILE A 108 3.16 9.28 3.13
CA ILE A 108 4.36 9.97 3.62
C ILE A 108 4.70 11.16 2.71
N SER A 109 4.65 10.97 1.39
CA SER A 109 5.00 12.03 0.43
C SER A 109 3.99 13.18 0.45
N LEU A 110 2.69 12.88 0.51
CA LEU A 110 1.64 13.90 0.63
C LEU A 110 1.72 14.61 1.98
N ALA A 111 1.75 13.86 3.08
CA ALA A 111 1.74 14.39 4.45
C ALA A 111 3.00 15.19 4.79
N GLY A 112 4.13 14.89 4.13
CA GLY A 112 5.39 15.63 4.22
C GLY A 112 5.45 16.87 3.32
N SER A 113 4.58 17.00 2.32
CA SER A 113 4.63 18.11 1.37
C SER A 113 4.35 19.46 2.05
N PRO A 114 4.97 20.58 1.61
CA PRO A 114 4.82 21.88 2.26
C PRO A 114 3.37 22.40 2.37
N LYS A 115 2.49 22.02 1.42
CA LYS A 115 1.09 22.47 1.40
C LYS A 115 0.18 21.67 2.34
N ILE A 116 0.53 20.42 2.65
CA ILE A 116 -0.27 19.52 3.48
C ILE A 116 0.31 19.38 4.89
N SER A 117 1.63 19.48 5.07
CA SER A 117 2.30 19.26 6.36
C SER A 117 1.77 20.15 7.50
N LYS A 118 1.29 21.35 7.17
CA LYS A 118 0.66 22.30 8.11
C LYS A 118 -0.81 22.00 8.40
N LYS A 119 -1.50 21.20 7.57
CA LYS A 119 -2.93 20.91 7.66
C LYS A 119 -3.17 19.56 8.34
N ARG A 120 -3.18 19.57 9.68
CA ARG A 120 -3.31 18.34 10.51
C ARG A 120 -4.51 17.47 10.12
N TRP A 121 -5.67 18.07 9.84
CA TRP A 121 -6.88 17.33 9.47
C TRP A 121 -6.71 16.56 8.15
N ILE A 122 -6.00 17.12 7.15
CA ILE A 122 -5.70 16.42 5.89
C ILE A 122 -4.78 15.24 6.16
N LYS A 123 -3.76 15.40 7.01
CA LYS A 123 -2.88 14.29 7.37
C LYS A 123 -3.65 13.15 8.02
N VAL A 124 -4.56 13.45 8.95
CA VAL A 124 -5.42 12.43 9.58
C VAL A 124 -6.28 11.74 8.53
N LEU A 125 -6.90 12.50 7.62
CA LEU A 125 -7.71 11.94 6.53
C LEU A 125 -6.90 10.99 5.64
N LEU A 126 -5.71 11.41 5.20
CA LEU A 126 -4.80 10.57 4.40
C LEU A 126 -4.36 9.32 5.16
N PHE A 127 -4.07 9.45 6.46
CA PHE A 127 -3.73 8.31 7.31
C PHE A 127 -4.90 7.32 7.41
N VAL A 128 -6.12 7.81 7.61
CA VAL A 128 -7.33 6.97 7.64
C VAL A 128 -7.52 6.24 6.32
N PHE A 129 -7.37 6.91 5.17
CA PHE A 129 -7.45 6.24 3.87
C PHE A 129 -6.37 5.17 3.68
N THR A 130 -5.11 5.48 4.01
CA THR A 130 -4.02 4.50 3.96
C THR A 130 -4.30 3.32 4.87
N PHE A 131 -4.77 3.56 6.10
CA PHE A 131 -5.12 2.50 7.05
C PHE A 131 -6.28 1.64 6.52
N LEU A 132 -7.35 2.23 6.00
CA LEU A 132 -8.50 1.51 5.45
C LEU A 132 -8.10 0.65 4.26
N ILE A 133 -7.24 1.16 3.36
CA ILE A 133 -6.72 0.36 2.25
C ILE A 133 -5.92 -0.82 2.78
N ILE A 134 -4.97 -0.61 3.69
CA ILE A 134 -4.14 -1.70 4.24
C ILE A 134 -5.02 -2.74 4.93
N ALA A 135 -5.93 -2.30 5.81
CA ALA A 135 -6.85 -3.17 6.51
C ALA A 135 -7.75 -3.95 5.54
N SER A 136 -8.23 -3.29 4.48
CA SER A 136 -9.08 -3.93 3.47
C SER A 136 -8.42 -5.14 2.83
N THR A 137 -7.09 -5.09 2.60
CA THR A 137 -6.37 -6.21 1.98
C THR A 137 -6.43 -7.48 2.84
N MET A 138 -6.47 -7.35 4.17
CA MET A 138 -6.63 -8.47 5.09
C MET A 138 -8.10 -8.88 5.24
N PHE A 139 -9.03 -7.92 5.31
CA PHE A 139 -10.47 -8.20 5.43
C PHE A 139 -11.04 -8.89 4.19
N ILE A 140 -10.55 -8.55 2.99
CA ILE A 140 -10.88 -9.29 1.77
C ILE A 140 -9.94 -10.47 1.53
N LYS A 141 -9.14 -10.90 2.51
CA LYS A 141 -8.26 -12.08 2.44
C LYS A 141 -7.34 -12.11 1.20
N GLN A 142 -6.89 -10.93 0.77
CA GLN A 142 -5.90 -10.78 -0.30
C GLN A 142 -4.48 -10.91 0.24
N HIS A 143 -4.23 -10.30 1.40
CA HIS A 143 -2.96 -10.37 2.11
C HIS A 143 -3.17 -10.93 3.52
N SER A 144 -2.18 -11.70 3.99
CA SER A 144 -2.04 -12.07 5.39
C SER A 144 -1.48 -10.90 6.21
N ILE A 145 -1.58 -11.02 7.53
CA ILE A 145 -0.92 -10.11 8.48
C ILE A 145 0.61 -10.13 8.32
N VAL A 146 1.19 -11.27 7.89
CA VAL A 146 2.62 -11.40 7.64
C VAL A 146 3.03 -10.60 6.40
N ASP A 147 2.22 -10.64 5.35
CA ASP A 147 2.45 -9.85 4.13
C ASP A 147 2.38 -8.35 4.43
N VAL A 148 1.42 -7.95 5.27
CA VAL A 148 1.26 -6.57 5.73
C VAL A 148 2.43 -6.14 6.61
N PHE A 149 2.82 -6.97 7.57
CA PHE A 149 3.97 -6.71 8.46
C PHE A 149 5.24 -6.44 7.65
N TRP A 150 5.57 -7.32 6.71
CA TRP A 150 6.75 -7.14 5.85
C TRP A 150 6.62 -5.94 4.91
N GLY A 151 5.41 -5.61 4.46
CA GLY A 151 5.13 -4.38 3.73
C GLY A 151 5.40 -3.12 4.56
N ILE A 152 4.99 -3.09 5.83
CA ILE A 152 5.26 -1.99 6.77
C ILE A 152 6.75 -1.92 7.07
N ALA A 153 7.41 -3.06 7.35
CA ALA A 153 8.83 -3.11 7.62
C ALA A 153 9.66 -2.56 6.46
N LEU A 154 9.38 -3.01 5.23
CA LEU A 154 10.02 -2.48 4.02
C LEU A 154 9.74 -0.98 3.86
N SER A 155 8.51 -0.53 4.13
CA SER A 155 8.16 0.90 4.08
C SER A 155 8.98 1.73 5.07
N CYS A 156 9.15 1.27 6.31
CA CYS A 156 9.96 1.95 7.31
C CYS A 156 11.43 2.02 6.90
N ILE A 157 11.99 0.93 6.36
CA ILE A 157 13.34 0.89 5.83
C ILE A 157 13.51 1.93 4.71
N LEU A 158 12.62 1.91 3.71
CA LEU A 158 12.67 2.84 2.59
C LEU A 158 12.57 4.30 3.05
N TYR A 159 11.73 4.59 4.05
CA TYR A 159 11.62 5.92 4.61
C TYR A 159 12.95 6.41 5.20
N ILE A 160 13.61 5.56 6.00
CA ILE A 160 14.89 5.88 6.67
C ILE A 160 16.01 6.11 5.65
N PHE A 161 16.04 5.40 4.52
CA PHE A 161 17.12 5.55 3.53
C PHE A 161 16.84 6.64 2.49
N ILE A 162 15.63 6.70 1.94
CA ILE A 162 15.32 7.56 0.79
C ILE A 162 15.26 9.03 1.18
N PHE A 163 14.67 9.36 2.33
CA PHE A 163 14.49 10.76 2.74
C PHE A 163 15.82 11.45 3.03
N PRO A 164 16.74 10.89 3.83
CA PRO A 164 18.06 11.47 4.04
C PRO A 164 18.91 11.52 2.75
N LEU A 165 18.84 10.48 1.91
CA LEU A 165 19.59 10.43 0.65
C LEU A 165 19.21 11.59 -0.28
N ILE A 166 17.91 11.85 -0.43
CA ILE A 166 17.42 12.94 -1.30
C ILE A 166 17.81 14.31 -0.74
N GLU A 167 17.77 14.48 0.58
CA GLU A 167 18.23 15.70 1.24
C GLU A 167 19.74 15.90 1.08
N PHE A 168 20.54 14.83 1.15
CA PHE A 168 21.98 14.86 0.92
C PHE A 168 22.36 15.24 -0.52
N ILE A 169 21.72 14.60 -1.52
CA ILE A 169 21.96 14.90 -2.94
C ILE A 169 21.66 16.38 -3.23
N LYS A 170 20.63 16.95 -2.59
CA LYS A 170 20.30 18.37 -2.76
C LYS A 170 21.38 19.29 -2.17
N ARG A 171 21.91 18.97 -0.99
CA ARG A 171 22.96 19.78 -0.34
C ARG A 171 24.24 19.86 -1.16
N ARG A 172 24.54 18.87 -2.01
CA ARG A 172 25.72 18.89 -2.90
C ARG A 172 25.54 19.68 -4.20
N LYS A 173 24.31 20.05 -4.55
CA LYS A 173 24.00 20.83 -5.77
C LYS A 173 23.93 22.35 -5.52
N HIS A 174 24.06 22.77 -4.26
CA HIS A 174 24.18 24.16 -3.83
C HIS A 174 25.57 24.36 -3.21
#